data_AF-A0A4Y9LZ72-F1
#
_entry.id   AF-A0A4Y9LZ72-F1
#
_cell.length_a   1.000
_cell.length_b   1.000
_cell.length_c   1.000
_cell.angle_alpha   90.00
_cell.angle_beta   90.00
_cell.angle_gamma   90.00
#
_symmetry.space_group_name_H-M   'P 1'
#
loop_
_entity.id
_entity.type
_entity.pdbx_description
1 polymer ?
#
loop_
_entity_poly.entity_id
_entity_poly.type
_entity_poly.pdbx_seq_one_letter_code
_entity_poly.pdbx_strand_id
1 'polypeptide(L)'
;MNLALPHELDADQRRKLALSFVQEAFVSKGMVADVAIHAPVLEKGDHPHNHHAHILLALQQATPEGLRRVKTREWNSDRGPC
;
A
#
# COMPACT_ATOMS: atom_id res chain seq x y z
N MET A 1 -6.44 1.50 2.10
CA MET A 1 -6.64 0.09 1.69
C MET A 1 -6.05 -0.82 2.75
N ASN A 2 -6.66 -1.97 3.01
CA ASN A 2 -6.13 -2.98 3.94
C ASN A 2 -5.74 -4.23 3.15
N LEU A 3 -4.53 -4.72 3.35
CA LEU A 3 -4.00 -5.91 2.70
C LEU A 3 -3.72 -6.98 3.76
N ALA A 4 -4.36 -8.14 3.67
CA ALA A 4 -3.98 -9.30 4.47
C ALA A 4 -2.66 -9.87 3.94
N LEU A 5 -1.74 -10.23 4.84
CA LEU A 5 -0.44 -10.80 4.50
C LEU A 5 -0.37 -12.24 4.99
N PRO A 6 0.23 -13.17 4.21
CA PRO A 6 0.35 -14.57 4.63
C PRO A 6 1.10 -14.69 5.96
N HIS A 7 0.57 -15.51 6.86
CA HIS A 7 1.15 -15.69 8.20
C HIS A 7 2.35 -16.64 8.18
N GLU A 8 2.43 -17.50 7.17
CA GLU A 8 3.49 -18.48 6.93
C GLU A 8 4.82 -17.85 6.52
N LEU A 9 4.77 -16.61 6.01
CA LEU A 9 5.96 -15.83 5.68
C LEU A 9 6.60 -15.27 6.95
N ASP A 10 7.90 -15.03 6.92
CA ASP A 10 8.55 -14.23 7.96
C ASP A 10 8.27 -12.71 7.77
N ALA A 11 8.76 -11.89 8.70
CA ALA A 11 8.54 -10.44 8.66
C ALA A 11 9.18 -9.77 7.42
N ASP A 12 10.36 -10.21 7.00
CA ASP A 12 11.09 -9.64 5.88
C ASP A 12 10.46 -10.04 4.54
N GLN A 13 10.01 -11.29 4.43
CA GLN A 13 9.25 -11.78 3.29
C GLN A 13 7.93 -11.03 3.14
N ARG A 14 7.18 -10.81 4.22
CA ARG A 14 5.97 -9.98 4.22
C ARG A 14 6.26 -8.54 3.79
N ARG A 15 7.33 -7.94 4.32
CA ARG A 15 7.77 -6.60 3.93
C ARG A 15 8.09 -6.54 2.44
N LYS A 16 8.88 -7.48 1.93
CA LYS A 16 9.23 -7.55 0.50
C LYS A 16 8.00 -7.72 -0.38
N LEU A 17 7.07 -8.58 0.01
CA LEU A 17 5.81 -8.81 -0.71
C LEU A 17 4.99 -7.52 -0.78
N ALA A 18 4.73 -6.88 0.37
CA ALA A 18 3.95 -5.65 0.45
C ALA A 18 4.58 -4.52 -0.40
N LEU A 19 5.89 -4.31 -0.29
CA LEU A 19 6.59 -3.27 -1.04
C LEU A 19 6.62 -3.55 -2.55
N SER A 20 6.79 -4.81 -2.96
CA SER A 20 6.78 -5.17 -4.39
C SER A 20 5.40 -4.93 -5.01
N PHE A 21 4.35 -5.35 -4.30
CA PHE A 21 2.97 -5.07 -4.71
C PHE A 21 2.70 -3.56 -4.80
N VAL A 22 3.09 -2.79 -3.79
CA VAL A 22 2.88 -1.33 -3.79
C VAL A 22 3.65 -0.65 -4.93
N GLN A 23 4.87 -1.10 -5.18
CA GLN A 23 5.71 -0.58 -6.25
C GLN A 23 5.04 -0.78 -7.62
N GLU A 24 4.57 -2.00 -7.90
CA GLU A 24 3.94 -2.35 -9.17
C GLU A 24 2.55 -1.73 -9.33
N ALA A 25 1.71 -1.81 -8.30
CA ALA A 25 0.31 -1.43 -8.41
C ALA A 25 0.09 0.09 -8.39
N PHE A 26 0.95 0.86 -7.71
CA PHE A 26 0.73 2.29 -7.44
C PHE A 26 1.93 3.16 -7.81
N VAL A 27 3.11 2.88 -7.27
CA VAL A 27 4.27 3.79 -7.39
C VAL A 27 4.74 3.90 -8.84
N SER A 28 4.75 2.78 -9.58
CA SER A 28 5.06 2.75 -11.01
C SER A 28 4.15 3.65 -11.87
N LYS A 29 2.95 3.96 -11.37
CA LYS A 29 1.94 4.83 -12.01
C LYS A 29 2.06 6.29 -11.56
N GLY A 30 3.09 6.64 -10.79
CA GLY A 30 3.37 8.00 -10.33
C GLY A 30 2.69 8.39 -9.02
N MET A 31 2.12 7.43 -8.28
CA MET A 31 1.62 7.67 -6.92
C MET A 31 2.76 7.66 -5.90
N VAL A 32 2.56 8.37 -4.79
CA VAL A 32 3.35 8.18 -3.56
C VAL A 32 2.55 7.34 -2.60
N ALA A 33 3.19 6.33 -2.00
CA ALA A 33 2.56 5.41 -1.07
C ALA A 33 3.27 5.44 0.29
N ASP A 34 2.48 5.57 1.36
CA ASP A 34 2.90 5.28 2.73
C ASP A 34 2.39 3.88 3.11
N VAL A 35 3.27 3.07 3.68
CA VAL A 35 3.05 1.63 3.93
C VAL A 35 3.37 1.32 5.38
N ALA A 36 2.32 1.00 6.16
CA ALA A 36 2.45 0.52 7.54
C ALA A 36 2.13 -0.97 7.59
N ILE A 37 3.03 -1.78 8.12
CA ILE A 37 2.85 -3.24 8.26
C ILE A 37 2.68 -3.56 9.75
N HIS A 38 1.58 -4.23 10.10
CA HIS A 38 1.25 -4.62 11.46
C HIS A 38 1.45 -6.11 11.69
N ALA A 39 2.02 -6.43 12.84
CA ALA A 39 1.96 -7.76 13.45
C ALA A 39 0.71 -7.85 14.34
N PRO A 40 0.17 -9.06 14.56
CA PRO A 40 -0.94 -9.26 15.49
C PRO A 40 -0.51 -8.92 16.92
N VAL A 41 -1.38 -8.24 17.66
CA VAL A 41 -1.17 -7.90 19.07
C VAL A 41 -1.93 -8.92 19.94
N LEU A 42 -1.26 -10.03 20.28
CA LEU A 42 -1.89 -11.15 21.00
C LEU A 42 -2.49 -10.74 22.36
N GLU A 43 -1.83 -9.81 23.07
CA GLU A 43 -2.32 -9.29 24.36
C GLU A 43 -3.66 -8.54 24.23
N LYS A 44 -3.99 -8.05 23.04
CA LYS A 44 -5.26 -7.38 22.73
C LYS A 44 -6.30 -8.34 22.14
N GLY A 45 -5.99 -9.63 22.05
CA GLY A 45 -6.89 -10.66 21.51
C GLY A 45 -6.90 -10.76 19.99
N ASP A 46 -5.90 -10.19 19.30
CA ASP A 46 -5.79 -10.36 17.85
C ASP A 46 -5.57 -11.83 17.48
N HIS A 47 -6.16 -12.25 16.37
CA HIS A 47 -5.89 -13.57 15.81
C HIS A 47 -4.38 -13.66 15.44
N PRO A 48 -3.66 -14.74 15.82
CA PRO A 48 -2.20 -14.84 15.63
C PRO A 48 -1.77 -14.83 14.15
N HIS A 49 -2.71 -15.03 13.23
CA HIS A 49 -2.44 -14.98 11.78
C HIS A 49 -2.76 -13.61 11.15
N ASN A 50 -3.23 -12.62 11.93
CA ASN A 50 -3.70 -11.33 11.43
C ASN A 50 -2.54 -10.36 11.10
N HIS A 51 -1.64 -10.77 10.21
CA HIS A 51 -0.67 -9.87 9.62
C HIS A 51 -1.33 -9.06 8.51
N HIS A 52 -1.18 -7.74 8.55
CA HIS A 52 -1.80 -6.87 7.55
C HIS A 52 -0.98 -5.61 7.30
N ALA A 53 -1.23 -4.98 6.15
CA ALA A 53 -0.65 -3.69 5.81
C ALA A 53 -1.73 -2.66 5.50
N HIS A 54 -1.50 -1.43 5.95
CA HIS A 54 -2.22 -0.25 5.49
C HIS A 54 -1.40 0.46 4.42
N ILE A 55 -2.07 0.79 3.33
CA ILE A 55 -1.47 1.57 2.24
C ILE A 55 -2.29 2.85 2.08
N LEU A 56 -1.64 3.98 2.30
CA LEU A 56 -2.16 5.33 2.07
C LEU A 56 -1.50 5.88 0.80
N LEU A 57 -2.30 6.43 -0.10
CA LEU A 57 -1.85 6.93 -1.39
C LEU A 57 -2.06 8.43 -1.48
N ALA A 58 -1.06 9.15 -1.96
CA ALA A 58 -1.23 10.53 -2.36
C ALA A 58 -2.20 10.61 -3.56
N LEU A 59 -3.05 11.64 -3.57
CA LEU A 59 -3.99 11.88 -4.68
C LEU A 59 -3.39 12.77 -5.78
N GLN A 60 -2.14 13.20 -5.64
CA GLN A 60 -1.41 14.05 -6.56
C GLN A 60 -0.25 13.24 -7.14
N GLN A 61 -0.07 13.30 -8.46
CA GLN A 61 1.05 12.63 -9.12
C GLN A 61 2.40 13.25 -8.72
N ALA A 62 3.38 12.40 -8.44
CA ALA A 62 4.76 12.81 -8.26
C ALA A 62 5.43 13.13 -9.61
N THR A 63 6.17 14.22 -9.65
CA THR A 63 7.03 14.66 -10.76
C THR A 63 8.43 14.98 -10.20
N PRO A 64 9.45 15.18 -11.06
CA PRO A 64 10.78 15.58 -10.60
C PRO A 64 10.78 16.87 -9.75
N GLU A 65 9.80 17.75 -9.96
CA GLU A 65 9.64 19.02 -9.25
C GLU A 65 8.78 18.90 -7.96
N GLY A 66 8.28 17.71 -7.64
CA GLY A 66 7.44 17.45 -6.47
C GLY A 66 6.04 16.95 -6.85
N LEU A 67 5.05 17.16 -5.98
CA LEU A 67 3.68 16.73 -6.25
C LEU A 67 2.95 17.74 -7.14
N ARG A 68 2.24 17.25 -8.17
CA ARG A 68 1.35 18.09 -9.00
C ARG A 68 0.38 18.88 -8.12
N ARG A 69 0.10 20.13 -8.49
CA ARG A 69 -0.78 21.02 -7.71
C ARG A 69 -2.22 20.51 -7.56
N VAL A 70 -2.70 19.72 -8.52
CA VAL A 70 -4.08 19.20 -8.55
C VAL A 70 -4.11 17.69 -8.37
N LYS A 71 -5.24 17.18 -7.88
CA LYS A 71 -5.48 15.74 -7.76
C LYS A 71 -5.57 15.09 -9.15
N THR A 72 -4.93 13.94 -9.31
CA THR A 72 -5.04 13.09 -10.51
C THR A 72 -6.35 12.32 -10.44
N ARG A 73 -7.38 12.80 -11.15
CA ARG A 73 -8.75 12.30 -11.00
C ARG A 73 -8.94 10.93 -11.67
N GLU A 74 -8.14 10.58 -12.67
CA GLU A 74 -8.22 9.27 -13.34
C GLU A 74 -7.95 8.11 -12.37
N TRP A 75 -7.24 8.33 -11.27
CA TRP A 75 -7.01 7.28 -10.26
C TRP A 75 -8.25 6.90 -9.45
N ASN A 76 -9.33 7.67 -9.56
CA ASN A 76 -10.56 7.46 -8.83
C ASN A 76 -11.77 7.31 -9.79
N SER A 77 -11.52 6.96 -11.06
CA SER A 77 -12.61 6.70 -12.01
C SER A 77 -13.05 5.25 -11.97
N ASP A 78 -14.36 5.03 -12.07
CA ASP A 78 -14.97 3.68 -12.16
C ASP A 78 -14.63 2.97 -13.47
N ARG A 79 -14.17 3.72 -14.47
CA ARG A 79 -13.57 3.17 -15.68
C ARG A 79 -12.08 3.04 -15.38
N GLY A 80 -11.56 1.80 -15.39
CA GLY A 80 -10.13 1.56 -15.29
C GLY A 80 -9.35 2.30 -16.40
N PRO A 81 -8.01 2.37 -16.32
CA PRO A 81 -7.21 3.07 -17.31
C PRO A 81 -7.54 2.57 -18.72
N CYS A 82 -7.70 3.50 -19.68
CA CYS A 82 -7.91 3.16 -21.09
C CYS A 82 -6.66 2.55 -21.74
#